data_AF-A0A1M4TJ41-F1
#
_entry.id   AF-A0A1M4TJ41-F1
#
_cell.length_a   1.000
_cell.length_b   1.000
_cell.length_c   1.000
_cell.angle_alpha   90.00
_cell.angle_beta   90.00
_cell.angle_gamma   90.00
#
_symmetry.space_group_name_H-M   'P 1'
#
loop_
_entity.id
_entity.type
_entity.pdbx_description
1 polymer ?
#
loop_
_entity_poly.entity_id
_entity_poly.type
_entity_poly.pdbx_seq_one_letter_code
_entity_poly.pdbx_strand_id
1 'polypeptide(L)'
;MEFFAIADKRTTQEEIQQMCTLEALPLYCASIESASDVRDEEGVIFCIWGRFIVRREKINGGVRFTMPECPNAFQWTVTTGFPPAPDKIVVHGTVNRTEHDPDFVESMEEFFAHWKQGLECHWKAATSREVNIGKPTPVRLPMFSG
;
A
#
# COMPACT_ATOMS: atom_id res chain seq x y z
N MET A 1 -16.89 0.67 -13.19
CA MET A 1 -17.24 0.29 -11.80
C MET A 1 -16.11 0.65 -10.86
N GLU A 2 -16.40 0.94 -9.59
CA GLU A 2 -15.42 1.27 -8.56
C GLU A 2 -15.53 0.31 -7.38
N PHE A 3 -14.41 0.03 -6.73
CA PHE A 3 -14.30 -0.85 -5.57
C PHE A 3 -13.44 -0.20 -4.49
N PHE A 4 -13.76 -0.47 -3.23
CA PHE A 4 -13.08 0.11 -2.09
C PHE A 4 -12.77 -0.94 -1.02
N ALA A 5 -11.58 -0.83 -0.43
CA ALA A 5 -11.21 -1.46 0.82
C ALA A 5 -10.59 -0.40 1.74
N ILE A 6 -10.96 -0.42 3.01
CA ILE A 6 -10.43 0.50 4.02
C ILE A 6 -9.80 -0.35 5.13
N ALA A 7 -8.49 -0.29 5.23
CA ALA A 7 -7.71 -0.99 6.25
C ALA A 7 -7.49 -0.08 7.46
N ASP A 8 -7.73 -0.59 8.68
CA ASP A 8 -7.62 0.19 9.91
C ASP A 8 -6.16 0.36 10.37
N LYS A 9 -5.38 1.09 9.56
CA LYS A 9 -3.96 1.37 9.77
C LYS A 9 -3.66 2.84 9.54
N ARG A 10 -2.94 3.44 10.48
CA ARG A 10 -2.40 4.78 10.36
C ARG A 10 -1.02 4.72 9.70
N THR A 11 -0.78 5.61 8.75
CA THR A 11 0.47 5.70 8.01
C THR A 11 0.60 7.07 7.33
N THR A 12 1.77 7.40 6.81
CA THR A 12 1.98 8.57 5.95
C THR A 12 2.04 8.19 4.46
N GLN A 13 1.92 9.21 3.59
CA GLN A 13 2.13 9.05 2.16
C GLN A 13 3.50 8.45 1.85
N GLU A 14 4.54 8.93 2.54
CA GLU A 14 5.94 8.53 2.30
C GLU A 14 6.13 7.06 2.64
N GLU A 15 5.52 6.57 3.72
CA GLU A 15 5.54 5.16 4.08
C GLU A 15 4.84 4.32 3.01
N ILE A 16 3.67 4.73 2.51
CA ILE A 16 3.01 4.04 1.39
C ILE A 16 3.90 3.99 0.15
N GLN A 17 4.50 5.13 -0.22
CA GLN A 17 5.39 5.24 -1.37
C GLN A 17 6.72 4.49 -1.19
N GLN A 18 7.08 4.08 0.02
CA GLN A 18 8.27 3.28 0.29
C GLN A 18 7.95 1.79 0.38
N MET A 19 6.81 1.44 0.99
CA MET A 19 6.47 0.06 1.36
C MET A 19 5.63 -0.65 0.32
N CYS A 20 4.75 0.05 -0.40
CA CYS A 20 3.94 -0.54 -1.47
C CYS A 20 4.73 -0.58 -2.77
N THR A 21 5.80 -1.36 -2.83
CA THR A 21 6.52 -1.66 -4.09
C THR A 21 5.85 -2.82 -4.85
N LEU A 22 6.26 -3.08 -6.09
CA LEU A 22 5.75 -4.22 -6.87
C LEU A 22 6.09 -5.56 -6.21
N GLU A 23 7.31 -5.70 -5.69
CA GLU A 23 7.80 -6.91 -5.00
C GLU A 23 7.05 -7.19 -3.69
N ALA A 24 6.53 -6.14 -3.05
CA ALA A 24 5.78 -6.27 -1.80
C ALA A 24 4.29 -6.60 -2.02
N LEU A 25 3.79 -6.60 -3.26
CA LEU A 25 2.37 -6.84 -3.53
C LEU A 25 1.84 -8.18 -2.97
N PRO A 26 2.56 -9.33 -3.13
CA PRO A 26 2.10 -10.60 -2.56
C PRO A 26 2.00 -10.61 -1.04
N LEU A 27 2.74 -9.72 -0.34
CA LEU A 27 2.65 -9.58 1.11
C LEU A 27 1.33 -8.91 1.53
N TYR A 28 0.84 -7.95 0.74
CA TYR A 28 -0.33 -7.13 1.09
C TYR A 28 -1.64 -7.61 0.47
N CYS A 29 -1.59 -8.49 -0.54
CA CYS A 29 -2.78 -9.01 -1.18
C CYS A 29 -2.59 -10.47 -1.58
N ALA A 30 -3.29 -11.39 -0.90
CA ALA A 30 -3.23 -12.82 -1.18
C ALA A 30 -3.74 -13.22 -2.57
N SER A 31 -4.53 -12.37 -3.24
CA SER A 31 -4.89 -12.57 -4.65
C SER A 31 -3.72 -12.36 -5.62
N ILE A 32 -2.59 -11.82 -5.15
CA ILE A 32 -1.35 -11.65 -5.92
C ILE A 32 -0.35 -12.68 -5.39
N GLU A 33 -0.06 -13.70 -6.19
CA GLU A 33 0.82 -14.80 -5.78
C GLU A 33 2.30 -14.41 -5.83
N SER A 34 2.70 -13.70 -6.89
CA SER A 34 4.11 -13.32 -7.08
C SER A 34 4.24 -12.04 -7.91
N ALA A 35 5.38 -11.38 -7.73
CA ALA A 35 5.86 -10.31 -8.59
C ALA A 35 7.26 -10.68 -9.10
N SER A 36 7.47 -10.55 -10.40
CA SER A 36 8.71 -10.89 -11.10
C SER A 36 9.08 -9.82 -12.13
N ASP A 37 10.28 -9.93 -12.69
CA ASP A 37 10.77 -9.05 -13.76
C ASP A 37 10.69 -7.56 -13.43
N VAL A 38 10.75 -7.20 -12.13
CA VAL A 38 10.63 -5.81 -11.69
C VAL A 38 11.87 -5.01 -12.13
N ARG A 39 11.59 -3.91 -12.84
CA ARG A 39 12.56 -2.92 -13.32
C ARG A 39 11.95 -1.54 -13.12
N ASP A 40 12.60 -0.73 -12.29
CA ASP A 40 12.12 0.58 -11.87
C ASP A 40 10.71 0.51 -11.25
N GLU A 41 9.70 0.97 -11.98
CA GLU A 41 8.30 1.04 -11.55
C GLU A 41 7.39 0.17 -12.44
N GLU A 42 7.97 -0.76 -13.20
CA GLU A 42 7.22 -1.74 -14.01
C GLU A 42 7.67 -3.16 -13.66
N GLY A 43 6.73 -4.11 -13.72
CA GLY A 43 7.01 -5.52 -13.50
C GLY A 43 5.84 -6.39 -13.90
N VAL A 44 5.95 -7.67 -13.59
CA VAL A 44 4.94 -8.68 -13.90
C VAL A 44 4.40 -9.21 -12.59
N ILE A 45 3.07 -9.31 -12.47
CA ILE A 45 2.45 -10.04 -11.39
C ILE A 45 1.74 -11.29 -11.91
N PHE A 46 1.69 -12.32 -11.08
CA PHE A 46 0.77 -13.43 -11.22
C PHE A 46 -0.30 -13.33 -10.13
N CYS A 47 -1.57 -13.29 -10.50
CA CYS A 47 -2.71 -13.08 -9.61
C CYS A 47 -3.86 -14.01 -9.98
N ILE A 48 -4.98 -13.93 -9.26
CA ILE A 48 -6.19 -14.75 -9.49
C ILE A 48 -6.75 -14.69 -10.92
N TRP A 49 -6.43 -13.64 -11.69
CA TRP A 49 -6.84 -13.48 -13.09
C TRP A 49 -5.75 -13.88 -14.10
N GLY A 50 -4.62 -14.40 -13.62
CA GLY A 50 -3.46 -14.77 -14.44
C GLY A 50 -2.33 -13.75 -14.37
N ARG A 51 -1.57 -13.65 -15.48
CA ARG A 51 -0.32 -12.89 -15.57
C ARG A 51 -0.55 -11.52 -16.20
N PHE A 52 -0.14 -10.45 -15.54
CA PHE A 52 -0.27 -9.07 -16.05
C PHE A 52 1.02 -8.27 -15.89
N ILE A 53 1.27 -7.38 -16.84
CA ILE A 53 2.21 -6.28 -16.64
C ILE A 53 1.53 -5.26 -15.74
N VAL A 54 2.26 -4.81 -14.71
CA VAL A 54 1.82 -3.79 -13.76
C VAL A 54 2.82 -2.65 -13.75
N ARG A 55 2.31 -1.44 -13.81
CA ARG A 55 3.08 -0.21 -13.58
C ARG A 55 2.68 0.41 -12.26
N ARG A 56 3.65 0.97 -11.57
CA ARG A 56 3.50 1.73 -10.34
C ARG A 56 3.80 3.20 -10.60
N GLU A 57 3.06 4.08 -9.95
CA GLU A 57 3.26 5.52 -9.99
C GLU A 57 3.11 6.07 -8.58
N LYS A 58 4.06 6.91 -8.15
CA LYS A 58 3.91 7.68 -6.90
C LYS A 58 2.95 8.83 -7.14
N ILE A 59 1.91 8.93 -6.32
CA ILE A 59 0.88 9.96 -6.41
C ILE A 59 0.72 10.67 -5.07
N ASN A 60 -0.04 11.76 -5.06
CA ASN A 60 -0.44 12.39 -3.80
C ASN A 60 -1.26 11.40 -2.96
N GLY A 61 -0.93 11.28 -1.67
CA GLY A 61 -1.50 10.34 -0.73
C GLY A 61 -0.94 8.92 -0.78
N GLY A 62 -0.14 8.53 -1.78
CA GLY A 62 0.41 7.17 -1.84
C GLY A 62 0.88 6.72 -3.23
N VAL A 63 0.35 5.60 -3.71
CA VAL A 63 0.73 4.98 -5.00
C VAL A 63 -0.48 4.59 -5.83
N ARG A 64 -0.30 4.59 -7.15
CA ARG A 64 -1.21 4.00 -8.14
C ARG A 64 -0.53 2.81 -8.81
N PHE A 65 -1.30 1.77 -9.06
CA PHE A 65 -0.95 0.66 -9.91
C PHE A 65 -1.91 0.62 -11.11
N THR A 66 -1.37 0.33 -12.29
CA THR A 66 -2.15 0.16 -13.52
C THR A 66 -1.76 -1.15 -14.19
N MET A 67 -2.72 -1.80 -14.86
CA MET A 67 -2.47 -2.93 -15.75
C MET A 67 -2.69 -2.49 -17.21
N PRO A 68 -1.63 -2.03 -17.92
CA PRO A 68 -1.80 -1.38 -19.23
C PRO A 68 -2.42 -2.28 -20.30
N GLU A 69 -2.18 -3.58 -20.21
CA GLU A 69 -2.67 -4.59 -21.17
C GLU A 69 -3.96 -5.28 -20.69
N CYS A 70 -4.49 -4.92 -19.52
CA CYS A 70 -5.73 -5.49 -19.02
C CYS A 70 -6.90 -4.98 -19.87
N PRO A 71 -7.73 -5.88 -20.47
CA PRO A 71 -8.87 -5.47 -21.30
C PRO A 71 -9.94 -4.69 -20.53
N ASN A 72 -9.93 -4.77 -19.20
CA ASN A 72 -10.84 -4.04 -18.33
C ASN A 72 -10.27 -2.68 -17.89
N ALA A 73 -9.08 -2.31 -18.38
CA ALA A 73 -8.33 -1.12 -17.98
C ALA A 73 -8.22 -1.00 -16.44
N PHE A 74 -7.99 -2.13 -15.76
CA PHE A 74 -7.95 -2.16 -14.31
C PHE A 74 -6.78 -1.34 -13.77
N GLN A 75 -7.09 -0.46 -12.82
CA GLN A 75 -6.13 0.28 -12.03
C GLN A 75 -6.62 0.39 -10.60
N TRP A 76 -5.69 0.45 -9.65
CA TRP A 76 -6.01 0.67 -8.25
C TRP A 76 -4.97 1.57 -7.58
N THR A 77 -5.36 2.16 -6.46
CA THR A 77 -4.54 3.05 -5.67
C THR A 77 -4.48 2.52 -4.24
N VAL A 78 -3.38 2.81 -3.55
CA VAL A 78 -3.24 2.64 -2.11
C VAL A 78 -2.85 4.00 -1.57
N THR A 79 -3.70 4.60 -0.75
CA THR A 79 -3.56 6.00 -0.33
C THR A 79 -3.96 6.23 1.12
N THR A 80 -3.54 7.38 1.67
CA THR A 80 -3.92 7.91 2.99
C THR A 80 -4.07 9.44 2.89
N GLY A 81 -4.59 10.09 3.93
CA GLY A 81 -4.60 11.55 4.07
C GLY A 81 -5.76 12.29 3.39
N PHE A 82 -6.61 11.57 2.65
CA PHE A 82 -7.77 12.14 1.93
C PHE A 82 -9.04 11.32 2.18
N PRO A 83 -10.24 11.87 1.93
CA PRO A 83 -11.48 11.09 1.93
C PRO A 83 -11.36 9.85 1.02
N PRO A 84 -12.07 8.75 1.33
CA PRO A 84 -13.15 8.63 2.32
C PRO A 84 -12.68 8.43 3.78
N ALA A 85 -11.42 8.05 4.03
CA ALA A 85 -10.92 7.77 5.37
C ALA A 85 -9.50 8.34 5.57
N PRO A 86 -9.36 9.64 5.90
CA PRO A 86 -8.07 10.34 5.89
C PRO A 86 -7.02 9.80 6.87
N ASP A 87 -7.44 9.10 7.94
CA ASP A 87 -6.55 8.52 8.95
C ASP A 87 -6.30 7.02 8.74
N LYS A 88 -6.72 6.46 7.61
CA LYS A 88 -6.63 5.04 7.28
C LYS A 88 -5.97 4.82 5.93
N ILE A 89 -5.58 3.57 5.65
CA ILE A 89 -5.17 3.17 4.31
C ILE A 89 -6.42 2.84 3.50
N VAL A 90 -6.61 3.55 2.40
CA VAL A 90 -7.68 3.33 1.43
C VAL A 90 -7.11 2.67 0.18
N VAL A 91 -7.65 1.51 -0.16
CA VAL A 91 -7.43 0.86 -1.44
C VAL A 91 -8.66 1.11 -2.31
N HIS A 92 -8.47 1.74 -3.46
CA HIS A 92 -9.55 2.05 -4.41
C HIS A 92 -9.16 1.58 -5.78
N GLY A 93 -10.05 0.94 -6.53
CA GLY A 93 -9.77 0.63 -7.92
C GLY A 93 -10.98 0.74 -8.83
N THR A 94 -10.68 0.84 -10.12
CA THR A 94 -11.66 1.13 -11.16
C THR A 94 -11.46 0.21 -12.36
N VAL A 95 -12.56 -0.17 -12.99
CA VAL A 95 -12.58 -0.89 -14.26
C VAL A 95 -13.49 -0.19 -15.27
N ASN A 96 -13.08 -0.19 -16.53
CA ASN A 96 -13.80 0.46 -17.62
C ASN A 96 -14.85 -0.45 -18.26
N ARG A 97 -15.84 -0.87 -17.46
CA ARG A 97 -16.99 -1.65 -17.92
C ARG A 97 -18.27 -1.23 -17.19
N THR A 98 -19.37 -1.39 -17.90
CA THR A 98 -20.75 -1.05 -17.47
C THR A 98 -21.60 -2.29 -17.18
N GLU A 99 -21.30 -3.43 -17.79
CA GLU A 99 -21.96 -4.73 -17.57
C GLU A 99 -20.94 -5.76 -17.08
N HIS A 100 -21.30 -6.53 -16.06
CA HIS A 100 -20.44 -7.54 -15.45
C HIS A 100 -21.23 -8.80 -15.10
N ASP A 101 -20.64 -9.95 -15.40
CA ASP A 101 -21.04 -11.24 -14.85
C ASP A 101 -20.79 -11.22 -13.32
N PRO A 102 -21.74 -11.69 -12.48
CA PRO A 102 -21.55 -11.86 -11.04
C PRO A 102 -20.17 -12.41 -10.63
N ASP A 103 -19.65 -13.42 -11.33
CA ASP A 103 -18.37 -14.05 -11.01
C ASP A 103 -17.19 -13.06 -11.09
N PHE A 104 -17.25 -12.12 -12.04
CA PHE A 104 -16.24 -11.06 -12.15
C PHE A 104 -16.29 -10.13 -10.94
N VAL A 105 -17.49 -9.68 -10.55
CA VAL A 105 -17.67 -8.77 -9.42
C VAL A 105 -17.20 -9.43 -8.13
N GLU A 106 -17.56 -10.69 -7.90
CA GLU A 106 -17.13 -11.47 -6.74
C GLU A 106 -15.60 -11.58 -6.69
N SER A 107 -14.94 -11.87 -7.81
CA SER A 107 -13.47 -11.94 -7.87
C SER A 107 -12.79 -10.59 -7.57
N MET A 108 -13.43 -9.47 -7.97
CA MET A 108 -12.93 -8.14 -7.63
C MET A 108 -13.11 -7.88 -6.14
N GLU A 109 -14.28 -8.16 -5.57
CA GLU A 109 -14.54 -8.00 -4.13
C GLU A 109 -13.55 -8.81 -3.28
N GLU A 110 -13.25 -10.05 -3.69
CA GLU A 110 -12.21 -10.88 -3.08
C GLU A 110 -10.83 -10.21 -3.13
N PHE A 111 -10.45 -9.66 -4.28
CA PHE A 111 -9.18 -8.94 -4.43
C PHE A 111 -9.05 -7.76 -3.44
N PHE A 112 -10.11 -6.97 -3.25
CA PHE A 112 -10.11 -5.86 -2.27
C PHE A 112 -10.16 -6.34 -0.83
N ALA A 113 -10.87 -7.45 -0.54
CA ALA A 113 -10.87 -8.07 0.77
C ALA A 113 -9.47 -8.56 1.16
N HIS A 114 -8.76 -9.20 0.24
CA HIS A 114 -7.37 -9.64 0.44
C HIS A 114 -6.41 -8.47 0.64
N TRP A 115 -6.58 -7.37 -0.09
CA TRP A 115 -5.83 -6.14 0.17
C TRP A 115 -6.02 -5.61 1.58
N LYS A 116 -7.28 -5.50 2.02
CA LYS A 116 -7.60 -5.04 3.38
C LYS A 116 -6.93 -5.94 4.42
N GLN A 117 -7.12 -7.25 4.29
CA GLN A 117 -6.57 -8.22 5.23
C GLN A 117 -5.05 -8.17 5.28
N GLY A 118 -4.38 -8.18 4.12
CA GLY A 118 -2.91 -8.18 4.06
C GLY A 118 -2.33 -6.88 4.64
N LEU A 119 -2.93 -5.72 4.36
CA LEU A 119 -2.55 -4.47 5.01
C LEU A 119 -2.77 -4.52 6.53
N GLU A 120 -3.91 -5.00 7.00
CA GLU A 120 -4.20 -5.07 8.45
C GLU A 120 -3.23 -6.01 9.20
N CYS A 121 -2.84 -7.13 8.57
CA CYS A 121 -1.93 -8.12 9.15
C CYS A 121 -0.46 -7.71 9.07
N HIS A 122 -0.03 -7.14 7.94
CA HIS A 122 1.39 -6.99 7.63
C HIS A 122 1.90 -5.56 7.67
N TRP A 123 1.02 -4.54 7.72
CA TRP A 123 1.46 -3.16 7.83
C TRP A 123 2.10 -2.89 9.20
N LYS A 124 3.43 -2.76 9.17
CA LYS A 124 4.24 -2.27 10.28
C LYS A 124 4.85 -0.96 9.82
N ALA A 125 4.16 0.15 10.13
CA ALA A 125 4.68 1.48 9.91
C ALA A 125 6.12 1.55 10.44
N ALA A 126 6.98 2.34 9.79
CA ALA A 126 8.34 2.51 10.25
C ALA A 126 8.25 3.14 11.63
N THR A 127 8.39 2.31 12.69
CA THR A 127 8.35 2.74 14.09
C THR A 127 9.10 4.05 14.15
N SER A 128 8.39 5.14 14.49
CA SER A 128 8.97 6.46 14.59
C SER A 128 10.28 6.25 15.33
N ARG A 129 11.42 6.53 14.67
CA ARG A 129 12.71 6.53 15.36
C ARG A 129 12.46 7.38 16.58
N GLU A 130 12.42 6.77 17.76
CA GLU A 130 12.53 7.49 19.00
C GLU A 130 13.80 8.30 18.83
N VAL A 131 13.64 9.61 18.61
CA VAL A 131 14.75 10.53 18.73
C VAL A 131 15.12 10.40 20.20
N ASN A 132 16.11 9.57 20.46
CA ASN A 132 16.72 9.40 21.76
C ASN A 132 17.46 10.71 22.01
N ILE A 133 16.72 11.74 22.43
CA ILE A 133 17.28 12.97 22.96
C ILE A 133 17.99 12.51 24.24
N GLY A 134 19.29 12.27 24.10
CA GLY A 134 20.15 11.86 25.20
C GLY A 134 19.86 12.78 26.39
N LYS A 135 19.54 12.17 27.55
CA LYS A 135 19.41 12.90 28.80
C LYS A 135 20.63 13.82 28.95
N PRO A 136 20.47 15.12 29.20
CA PRO A 136 21.60 15.99 29.41
C PRO A 136 22.41 15.46 30.59
N THR A 137 23.68 15.13 30.33
CA THR A 137 24.64 14.75 31.36
C THR A 137 24.71 15.86 32.40
N PRO A 138 24.45 15.61 33.69
CA PRO A 138 24.56 16.65 34.70
C PRO A 138 26.02 17.08 34.80
N VAL A 139 26.29 18.35 34.48
CA VAL A 139 27.59 18.98 34.68
C VAL A 139 27.86 19.03 36.19
N ARG A 140 28.87 18.26 36.64
CA ARG A 140 29.32 18.25 38.02
C ARG A 140 30.21 19.47 38.24
N LEU A 141 29.72 20.48 38.96
CA LEU A 141 30.52 21.63 39.38
C LEU A 141 31.58 21.16 40.41
N PRO A 142 32.85 21.61 40.30
CA PRO A 142 33.85 21.28 41.29
C PRO A 142 33.51 21.95 42.63
N MET A 143 33.41 21.16 43.70
CA MET A 143 33.36 21.69 45.05
C MET A 143 34.72 22.26 45.41
N PHE A 144 34.77 23.57 45.65
CA PHE A 144 35.88 24.20 46.34
C PHE A 144 35.76 23.88 47.84
N SER A 145 36.70 23.08 48.35
CA SER A 145 36.91 22.89 49.79
C SER A 145 37.75 24.05 50.31
N GLY A 146 37.15 24.87 51.17
CA GLY A 146 37.85 25.78 52.09
C GLY A 146 38.18 25.12 53.41
#